data_AF-A0A2U8RP81-F1
#
_entry.id   AF-A0A2U8RP81-F1
#
_cell.length_a   1.000
_cell.length_b   1.000
_cell.length_c   1.000
_cell.angle_alpha   90.00
_cell.angle_beta   90.00
_cell.angle_gamma   90.00
#
_symmetry.space_group_name_H-M   'P 1'
#
loop_
_entity.id
_entity.type
_entity.pdbx_description
1 polymer ?
#
loop_
_entity_poly.entity_id
_entity_poly.type
_entity_poly.pdbx_seq_one_letter_code
_entity_poly.pdbx_strand_id
1 'polypeptide(L)'
;MTWVSLLNQVGDRVSRNDFLGFPASELQARIRTYNQHYNNLLRGAVSQRLYILLPLDCGVPDNLSMADPNIRFLDKLPQQTADRAGIKDRVYSNSIYELLENGQRAGTCVLEYATPLQTLFAMSQYSQAGFSREDRLEQAKLFCRTLEDILADAPESQNNCRLIAYQEPADDSSFSLSQEVLRHLRQEEKEEVTVGSLKTSAVPSTSTMSQEPELLISGMEKPLPLRTDFS
;
A
#
# COMPACT_ATOMS: atom_id res chain seq x y z
N MET A 1 -17.61 17.98 22.35
CA MET A 1 -16.39 17.64 21.58
C MET A 1 -16.78 16.60 20.56
N THR A 2 -16.91 16.98 19.29
CA THR A 2 -17.22 16.04 18.21
C THR A 2 -15.97 15.24 17.86
N TRP A 3 -16.12 13.96 17.52
CA TRP A 3 -15.01 13.11 17.06
C TRP A 3 -14.25 13.70 15.86
N VAL A 4 -14.88 14.62 15.12
CA VAL A 4 -14.26 15.47 14.09
C VAL A 4 -13.07 16.27 14.64
N SER A 5 -13.16 16.81 15.86
CA SER A 5 -12.04 17.47 16.53
C SER A 5 -10.95 16.49 16.93
N LEU A 6 -11.30 15.23 17.23
CA LEU A 6 -10.34 14.19 17.53
C LEU A 6 -9.61 13.75 16.27
N LEU A 7 -10.31 13.50 15.14
CA LEU A 7 -9.69 13.20 13.84
C LEU A 7 -8.83 14.36 13.31
N ASN A 8 -9.28 15.62 13.44
CA ASN A 8 -8.47 16.78 13.06
C ASN A 8 -7.28 17.03 14.02
N GLN A 9 -7.40 16.77 15.33
CA GLN A 9 -6.26 16.86 16.25
C GLN A 9 -5.31 15.64 16.15
N VAL A 10 -5.84 14.50 15.73
CA VAL A 10 -5.10 13.26 15.48
C VAL A 10 -4.33 13.37 14.17
N GLY A 11 -4.90 13.98 13.13
CA GLY A 11 -4.23 14.22 11.85
C GLY A 11 -2.92 15.02 11.99
N ASP A 12 -2.83 15.94 12.95
CA ASP A 12 -1.64 16.77 13.17
C ASP A 12 -0.57 16.10 14.06
N ARG A 13 -0.88 15.02 14.79
CA ARG A 13 0.01 14.51 15.86
C ARG A 13 0.05 12.99 16.07
N VAL A 14 -0.77 12.22 15.36
CA VAL A 14 -0.67 10.75 15.38
C VAL A 14 0.44 10.35 14.44
N SER A 15 1.42 9.63 14.97
CA SER A 15 2.58 9.17 14.21
C SER A 15 2.08 8.51 12.92
N ARG A 16 2.72 8.81 11.78
CA ARG A 16 2.33 8.34 10.45
C ARG A 16 2.13 6.80 10.33
N ASN A 17 2.64 6.03 11.30
CA ASN A 17 2.46 4.58 11.46
C ASN A 17 1.26 4.13 12.35
N ASP A 18 0.60 5.05 13.04
CA ASP A 18 -0.54 4.82 13.93
C ASP A 18 -1.89 4.81 13.20
N PHE A 19 -2.02 5.54 12.10
CA PHE A 19 -3.28 5.60 11.36
C PHE A 19 -3.65 4.27 10.68
N LEU A 20 -2.64 3.53 10.21
CA LEU A 20 -2.81 2.18 9.65
C LEU A 20 -2.67 1.07 10.70
N GLY A 21 -2.33 1.42 11.94
CA GLY A 21 -2.01 0.47 13.00
C GLY A 21 -0.78 -0.42 12.74
N PHE A 22 -0.12 -0.29 11.58
CA PHE A 22 0.85 -1.25 11.05
C PHE A 22 2.12 -0.51 10.55
N PRO A 23 3.34 -1.01 10.82
CA PRO A 23 4.55 -0.47 10.22
C PRO A 23 4.64 -0.91 8.76
N ALA A 24 4.21 -0.04 7.84
CA ALA A 24 4.11 -0.33 6.40
C ALA A 24 5.38 -1.00 5.80
N SER A 25 6.56 -0.68 6.33
CA SER A 25 7.84 -1.27 5.96
C SER A 25 7.93 -2.79 6.12
N GLU A 26 7.17 -3.39 7.04
CA GLU A 26 7.23 -4.83 7.34
C GLU A 26 6.24 -5.66 6.50
N LEU A 27 5.28 -5.01 5.82
CA LEU A 27 4.30 -5.70 4.97
C LEU A 27 4.99 -6.39 3.79
N GLN A 28 5.86 -5.66 3.09
CA GLN A 28 6.58 -6.22 1.95
C GLN A 28 7.43 -7.43 2.35
N ALA A 29 8.06 -7.38 3.53
CA ALA A 29 8.83 -8.50 4.05
C ALA A 29 7.95 -9.73 4.26
N ARG A 30 6.78 -9.57 4.88
CA ARG A 30 5.80 -10.66 5.11
C ARG A 30 5.27 -11.25 3.81
N ILE A 31 4.97 -10.40 2.82
CA ILE A 31 4.55 -10.83 1.48
C ILE A 31 5.66 -11.62 0.79
N ARG A 32 6.92 -11.18 0.89
CA ARG A 32 8.08 -11.91 0.34
C ARG A 32 8.25 -13.27 1.00
N THR A 33 8.14 -13.35 2.33
CA THR A 33 8.21 -14.63 3.07
C THR A 33 7.11 -15.59 2.64
N TYR A 34 5.88 -15.10 2.49
CA TYR A 34 4.76 -15.91 1.98
C TYR A 34 5.05 -16.43 0.56
N ASN A 35 5.51 -15.55 -0.34
CA ASN A 35 5.82 -15.94 -1.71
C ASN A 35 6.91 -17.01 -1.83
N GLN A 36 7.95 -16.93 -1.00
CA GLN A 36 9.02 -17.93 -0.95
C GLN A 36 8.51 -19.31 -0.55
N HIS A 37 7.53 -19.38 0.36
CA HIS A 37 6.96 -20.65 0.83
C HIS A 37 5.92 -21.23 -0.13
N TYR A 38 5.20 -20.38 -0.86
CA TYR A 38 4.05 -20.79 -1.67
C TYR A 38 4.24 -20.59 -3.18
N ASN A 39 5.42 -20.94 -3.71
CA ASN A 39 5.71 -20.97 -5.16
C ASN A 39 5.45 -19.66 -5.94
N ASN A 40 5.57 -18.51 -5.27
CA ASN A 40 5.22 -17.20 -5.81
C ASN A 40 3.74 -17.14 -6.28
N LEU A 41 2.80 -17.61 -5.45
CA LEU A 41 1.36 -17.44 -5.69
C LEU A 41 0.97 -15.96 -5.91
N LEU A 42 1.68 -15.04 -5.27
CA LEU A 42 1.59 -13.59 -5.50
C LEU A 42 2.67 -13.18 -6.53
N ARG A 43 2.57 -13.70 -7.76
CA ARG A 43 3.46 -13.36 -8.89
C ARG A 43 3.07 -12.00 -9.48
N GLY A 44 4.06 -11.12 -9.68
CA GLY A 44 3.89 -9.72 -10.10
C GLY A 44 4.04 -8.76 -8.91
N ALA A 45 4.68 -7.61 -9.10
CA ALA A 45 4.94 -6.69 -7.97
C ALA A 45 3.67 -5.92 -7.51
N VAL A 46 2.61 -6.01 -8.32
CA VAL A 46 1.17 -5.79 -8.05
C VAL A 46 0.66 -6.32 -6.69
N SER A 47 1.24 -7.39 -6.15
CA SER A 47 0.79 -7.99 -4.88
C SER A 47 1.67 -7.66 -3.66
N GLN A 48 2.59 -6.68 -3.76
CA GLN A 48 3.39 -6.25 -2.61
C GLN A 48 2.76 -5.13 -1.79
N ARG A 49 1.57 -4.68 -2.17
CA ARG A 49 0.81 -3.63 -1.48
C ARG A 49 -0.39 -4.18 -0.72
N LEU A 50 -0.76 -3.47 0.33
CA LEU A 50 -2.06 -3.61 1.00
C LEU A 50 -3.10 -2.77 0.25
N TYR A 51 -4.14 -3.41 -0.26
CA TYR A 51 -5.28 -2.74 -0.86
C TYR A 51 -6.32 -2.45 0.21
N ILE A 52 -6.65 -1.16 0.38
CA ILE A 52 -7.56 -0.67 1.40
C ILE A 52 -8.84 -0.20 0.71
N LEU A 53 -9.94 -0.89 0.97
CA LEU A 53 -11.26 -0.58 0.46
C LEU A 53 -11.90 0.52 1.31
N LEU A 54 -12.38 1.55 0.62
CA LEU A 54 -13.00 2.75 1.19
C LEU A 54 -14.40 2.96 0.60
N PRO A 55 -15.40 2.15 1.00
CA PRO A 55 -16.79 2.34 0.61
C PRO A 55 -17.34 3.65 1.18
N LEU A 56 -17.66 4.62 0.31
CA LEU A 56 -18.11 5.97 0.73
C LEU A 56 -19.49 5.98 1.40
N ASP A 57 -20.28 4.94 1.21
CA ASP A 57 -21.54 4.72 1.92
C ASP A 57 -21.34 4.16 3.35
N CYS A 58 -20.10 3.79 3.68
CA CYS A 58 -19.64 3.12 4.88
C CYS A 58 -20.18 1.69 5.07
N GLY A 59 -20.60 1.03 3.99
CA GLY A 59 -20.96 -0.39 3.99
C GLY A 59 -19.73 -1.28 4.13
N VAL A 60 -19.45 -1.74 5.35
CA VAL A 60 -18.29 -2.61 5.65
C VAL A 60 -18.78 -3.98 6.12
N PRO A 61 -19.02 -4.94 5.21
CA PRO A 61 -19.36 -6.30 5.61
C PRO A 61 -18.14 -7.03 6.21
N ASP A 62 -18.38 -7.89 7.19
CA ASP A 62 -17.32 -8.66 7.86
C ASP A 62 -16.62 -9.66 6.93
N ASN A 63 -17.29 -10.08 5.85
CA ASN A 63 -16.77 -11.02 4.86
C ASN A 63 -16.85 -10.42 3.46
N LEU A 64 -15.68 -10.26 2.83
CA LEU A 64 -15.54 -9.73 1.47
C LEU A 64 -16.30 -10.54 0.41
N SER A 65 -16.43 -11.85 0.60
CA SER A 65 -17.20 -12.71 -0.31
C SER A 65 -18.71 -12.45 -0.27
N MET A 66 -19.22 -11.76 0.78
CA MET A 66 -20.60 -11.28 0.80
C MET A 66 -20.79 -10.01 -0.03
N ALA A 67 -19.75 -9.17 -0.14
CA ALA A 67 -19.78 -7.96 -0.96
C ALA A 67 -19.69 -8.31 -2.45
N ASP A 68 -18.80 -9.23 -2.82
CA ASP A 68 -18.68 -9.73 -4.19
C ASP A 68 -18.20 -11.20 -4.16
N PRO A 69 -18.97 -12.16 -4.70
CA PRO A 69 -18.60 -13.59 -4.68
C PRO A 69 -17.35 -13.91 -5.50
N ASN A 70 -16.93 -13.00 -6.38
CA ASN A 70 -15.67 -13.15 -7.13
C ASN A 70 -14.43 -12.81 -6.28
N ILE A 71 -14.61 -12.30 -5.06
CA ILE A 71 -13.53 -12.09 -4.09
C ILE A 71 -13.52 -13.28 -3.13
N ARG A 72 -12.52 -14.15 -3.24
CA ARG A 72 -12.43 -15.38 -2.45
C ARG A 72 -11.22 -15.33 -1.54
N PHE A 73 -11.45 -15.64 -0.26
CA PHE A 73 -10.36 -15.79 0.71
C PHE A 73 -9.43 -16.93 0.26
N LEU A 74 -8.13 -16.64 0.20
CA LEU A 74 -7.10 -17.59 -0.19
C LEU A 74 -6.32 -18.08 1.04
N ASP A 75 -5.70 -17.15 1.79
CA ASP A 75 -4.91 -17.47 2.99
C ASP A 75 -4.67 -16.22 3.86
N LYS A 76 -3.95 -16.34 4.97
CA LYS A 76 -3.47 -15.23 5.80
C LYS A 76 -1.98 -15.01 5.57
N LEU A 77 -1.56 -13.74 5.57
CA LEU A 77 -0.15 -13.41 5.66
C LEU A 77 0.43 -13.87 7.02
N PRO A 78 1.74 -14.19 7.07
CA PRO A 78 2.43 -14.45 8.33
C PRO A 78 2.11 -13.35 9.35
N GLN A 79 1.78 -13.74 10.57
CA GLN A 79 1.44 -12.79 11.62
C GLN A 79 2.64 -11.93 11.98
N GLN A 80 2.35 -10.69 12.37
CA GLN A 80 3.34 -9.79 12.92
C GLN A 80 2.93 -9.41 14.33
N THR A 81 3.89 -9.39 15.25
CA THR A 81 3.66 -9.00 16.64
C THR A 81 4.45 -7.75 16.96
N ALA A 82 3.83 -6.79 17.64
CA ALA A 82 4.54 -5.63 18.19
C ALA A 82 3.89 -5.17 19.48
N ASP A 83 4.70 -4.65 20.41
CA ASP A 83 4.17 -4.00 21.60
C ASP A 83 3.55 -2.64 21.22
N ARG A 84 2.28 -2.41 21.57
CA ARG A 84 1.56 -1.19 21.17
C ARG A 84 0.61 -0.73 22.24
N ALA A 85 0.71 0.54 22.65
CA ALA A 85 -0.24 1.19 23.56
C ALA A 85 -0.52 0.38 24.85
N GLY A 86 0.51 -0.25 25.42
CA GLY A 86 0.40 -1.09 26.63
C GLY A 86 -0.01 -2.55 26.39
N ILE A 87 -0.29 -2.94 25.14
CA ILE A 87 -0.54 -4.34 24.76
C ILE A 87 0.79 -4.98 24.37
N LYS A 88 1.18 -6.05 25.07
CA LYS A 88 2.32 -6.89 24.72
C LYS A 88 1.96 -7.84 23.57
N ASP A 89 2.88 -8.02 22.64
CA ASP A 89 2.75 -8.95 21.51
C ASP A 89 1.44 -8.79 20.72
N ARG A 90 1.03 -7.54 20.46
CA ARG A 90 -0.18 -7.28 19.68
C ARG A 90 -0.02 -7.88 18.29
N VAL A 91 -0.91 -8.82 17.94
CA VAL A 91 -0.90 -9.51 16.66
C VAL A 91 -1.60 -8.66 15.59
N TYR A 92 -0.91 -8.49 14.46
CA TYR A 92 -1.40 -7.92 13.23
C TYR A 92 -1.53 -9.05 12.19
N SER A 93 -2.74 -9.21 11.67
CA SER A 93 -3.08 -10.23 10.68
C SER A 93 -3.64 -9.55 9.46
N ASN A 94 -3.22 -10.02 8.28
CA ASN A 94 -3.79 -9.58 7.02
C ASN A 94 -4.22 -10.78 6.20
N SER A 95 -5.24 -10.60 5.38
CA SER A 95 -5.82 -11.68 4.57
C SER A 95 -5.52 -11.49 3.09
N ILE A 96 -5.23 -12.59 2.42
CA ILE A 96 -4.96 -12.68 1.00
C ILE A 96 -6.23 -13.17 0.32
N TYR A 97 -6.60 -12.50 -0.76
CA TYR A 97 -7.76 -12.84 -1.57
C TYR A 97 -7.36 -13.10 -3.01
N GLU A 98 -8.00 -14.08 -3.63
CA GLU A 98 -8.02 -14.26 -5.07
C GLU A 98 -9.24 -13.54 -5.66
N LEU A 99 -9.05 -12.92 -6.82
CA LEU A 99 -10.08 -12.25 -7.58
C LEU A 99 -10.39 -13.07 -8.82
N LEU A 100 -11.67 -13.35 -9.04
CA LEU A 100 -12.14 -14.13 -10.17
C LEU A 100 -12.68 -13.23 -11.29
N GLU A 101 -12.41 -13.60 -12.52
CA GLU A 101 -13.03 -13.04 -13.73
C GLU A 101 -13.47 -14.23 -14.59
N ASN A 102 -14.77 -14.28 -14.93
CA ASN A 102 -15.36 -15.40 -15.66
C ASN A 102 -15.08 -16.78 -15.01
N GLY A 103 -15.04 -16.83 -13.68
CA GLY A 103 -14.77 -18.04 -12.90
C GLY A 103 -13.30 -18.49 -12.88
N GLN A 104 -12.39 -17.75 -13.51
CA GLN A 104 -10.95 -18.00 -13.49
C GLN A 104 -10.23 -16.99 -12.60
N ARG A 105 -9.13 -17.39 -11.97
CA ARG A 105 -8.31 -16.47 -11.15
C ARG A 105 -7.67 -15.42 -12.07
N ALA A 106 -8.03 -14.16 -11.85
CA ALA A 106 -7.51 -13.01 -12.59
C ALA A 106 -6.48 -12.19 -11.79
N GLY A 107 -6.47 -12.31 -10.46
CA GLY A 107 -5.51 -11.63 -9.61
C GLY A 107 -5.46 -12.20 -8.19
N THR A 108 -4.41 -11.87 -7.44
CA THR A 108 -4.29 -12.18 -6.01
C THR A 108 -3.69 -10.97 -5.30
N CYS A 109 -4.24 -10.58 -4.15
CA CYS A 109 -3.77 -9.41 -3.40
C CYS A 109 -4.09 -9.51 -1.92
N VAL A 110 -3.43 -8.67 -1.11
CA VAL A 110 -3.78 -8.45 0.30
C VAL A 110 -4.85 -7.35 0.33
N LEU A 111 -6.04 -7.65 0.84
CA LEU A 111 -7.20 -6.79 0.69
C LEU A 111 -7.98 -6.66 2.00
N GLU A 112 -8.28 -5.43 2.42
CA GLU A 112 -9.00 -5.14 3.67
C GLU A 112 -9.88 -3.91 3.55
N TYR A 113 -10.94 -3.86 4.36
CA TYR A 113 -11.72 -2.64 4.55
C TYR A 113 -11.06 -1.71 5.55
N ALA A 114 -11.22 -0.40 5.33
CA ALA A 114 -10.91 0.58 6.36
C ALA A 114 -11.93 0.49 7.50
N THR A 115 -11.53 -0.19 8.58
CA THR A 115 -12.35 -0.33 9.81
C THR A 115 -12.87 1.00 10.39
N PRO A 116 -12.21 2.17 10.25
CA PRO A 116 -12.80 3.43 10.70
C PRO A 116 -14.14 3.78 10.04
N LEU A 117 -14.39 3.31 8.81
CA LEU A 117 -15.67 3.53 8.13
C LEU A 117 -16.82 2.77 8.82
N GLN A 118 -16.55 1.60 9.40
CA GLN A 118 -17.53 0.87 10.20
C GLN A 118 -17.94 1.67 11.44
N THR A 119 -16.99 2.39 12.06
CA THR A 119 -17.28 3.30 13.18
C THR A 119 -18.15 4.46 12.73
N LEU A 120 -17.87 5.08 11.57
CA LEU A 120 -18.73 6.14 11.02
C LEU A 120 -20.15 5.65 10.74
N PHE A 121 -20.29 4.43 10.19
CA PHE A 121 -21.60 3.81 10.00
C PHE A 121 -22.33 3.58 11.32
N ALA A 122 -21.64 2.99 12.31
CA ALA A 122 -22.24 2.76 13.62
C ALA A 122 -22.71 4.07 14.26
N MET A 123 -21.88 5.11 14.24
CA MET A 123 -22.23 6.44 14.76
C MET A 123 -23.50 7.02 14.13
N SER A 124 -23.73 6.80 12.82
CA SER A 124 -24.94 7.34 12.17
C SER A 124 -26.23 6.66 12.62
N GLN A 125 -26.12 5.46 13.19
CA GLN A 125 -27.26 4.72 13.74
C GLN A 125 -27.56 5.11 15.19
N TYR A 126 -26.59 5.69 15.91
CA TYR A 126 -26.76 6.08 17.31
C TYR A 126 -27.26 7.53 17.40
N SER A 127 -28.54 7.70 17.74
CA SER A 127 -29.18 9.01 17.87
C SER A 127 -28.46 9.96 18.85
N GLN A 128 -27.81 9.42 19.89
CA GLN A 128 -27.03 10.19 20.86
C GLN A 128 -25.71 10.74 20.30
N ALA A 129 -25.21 10.21 19.19
CA ALA A 129 -24.00 10.71 18.55
C ALA A 129 -24.22 12.05 17.85
N GLY A 130 -25.47 12.42 17.57
CA GLY A 130 -25.80 13.63 16.81
C GLY A 130 -25.18 13.63 15.41
N PHE A 131 -25.05 12.45 14.81
CA PHE A 131 -24.35 12.21 13.55
C PHE A 131 -25.33 11.68 12.52
N SER A 132 -25.64 12.48 11.49
CA SER A 132 -26.64 12.10 10.48
C SER A 132 -26.04 11.21 9.38
N ARG A 133 -26.90 10.71 8.49
CA ARG A 133 -26.46 9.96 7.30
C ARG A 133 -25.74 10.88 6.30
N GLU A 134 -26.14 12.14 6.21
CA GLU A 134 -25.50 13.15 5.39
C GLU A 134 -24.09 13.45 5.94
N ASP A 135 -23.98 13.67 7.25
CA ASP A 135 -22.68 13.85 7.93
C ASP A 135 -21.76 12.66 7.68
N ARG A 136 -22.30 11.44 7.67
CA ARG A 136 -21.54 10.21 7.38
C ARG A 136 -20.82 10.26 6.04
N LEU A 137 -21.52 10.62 4.97
CA LEU A 137 -20.92 10.68 3.64
C LEU A 137 -19.83 11.75 3.57
N GLU A 138 -20.06 12.92 4.19
CA GLU A 138 -19.06 13.99 4.24
C GLU A 138 -17.82 13.57 5.04
N GLN A 139 -17.99 12.92 6.19
CA GLN A 139 -16.89 12.40 6.99
C GLN A 139 -16.14 11.27 6.30
N ALA A 140 -16.83 10.38 5.56
CA ALA A 140 -16.18 9.34 4.79
C ALA A 140 -15.28 9.92 3.70
N LYS A 141 -15.76 10.95 2.97
CA LYS A 141 -14.97 11.68 1.97
C LYS A 141 -13.79 12.40 2.60
N LEU A 142 -14.00 13.06 3.74
CA LEU A 142 -12.94 13.74 4.48
C LEU A 142 -11.87 12.73 4.92
N PHE A 143 -12.28 11.59 5.49
CA PHE A 143 -11.39 10.51 5.89
C PHE A 143 -10.51 10.02 4.73
N CYS A 144 -11.10 9.80 3.55
CA CYS A 144 -10.34 9.37 2.37
C CYS A 144 -9.29 10.42 1.98
N ARG A 145 -9.67 11.69 1.89
CA ARG A 145 -8.75 12.79 1.55
C ARG A 145 -7.62 12.95 2.55
N THR A 146 -7.96 12.97 3.85
CA THR A 146 -6.96 13.06 4.92
C THR A 146 -5.99 11.89 4.88
N LEU A 147 -6.46 10.68 4.59
CA LEU A 147 -5.60 9.51 4.45
C LEU A 147 -4.68 9.61 3.22
N GLU A 148 -5.19 10.10 2.09
CA GLU A 148 -4.39 10.38 0.90
C GLU A 148 -3.28 11.41 1.19
N ASP A 149 -3.62 12.50 1.87
CA ASP A 149 -2.67 13.56 2.25
C ASP A 149 -1.58 13.01 3.19
N ILE A 150 -1.97 12.24 4.21
CA ILE A 150 -1.03 11.59 5.15
C ILE A 150 -0.08 10.65 4.41
N LEU A 151 -0.58 9.88 3.43
CA LEU A 151 0.24 8.97 2.64
C LEU A 151 1.16 9.71 1.67
N ALA A 152 0.73 10.82 1.09
CA ALA A 152 1.56 11.66 0.22
C ALA A 152 2.80 12.21 0.98
N ASP A 153 2.63 12.52 2.26
CA ASP A 153 3.72 12.94 3.16
C ASP A 153 4.60 11.78 3.67
N ALA A 154 4.24 10.53 3.36
CA ALA A 154 4.89 9.30 3.81
C ALA A 154 5.22 8.38 2.62
N PRO A 155 6.25 8.68 1.82
CA PRO A 155 6.55 7.97 0.57
C PRO A 155 6.85 6.48 0.75
N GLU A 156 7.35 6.08 1.92
CA GLU A 156 7.50 4.66 2.27
C GLU A 156 6.14 3.96 2.37
N SER A 157 5.15 4.60 3.00
CA SER A 157 3.81 4.04 3.18
C SER A 157 2.98 4.09 1.89
N GLN A 158 3.15 5.14 1.09
CA GLN A 158 2.48 5.29 -0.21
C GLN A 158 2.82 4.15 -1.18
N ASN A 159 4.06 3.65 -1.13
CA ASN A 159 4.47 2.52 -1.97
C ASN A 159 4.02 1.15 -1.44
N ASN A 160 3.54 1.09 -0.19
CA ASN A 160 3.16 -0.14 0.51
C ASN A 160 1.65 -0.36 0.58
N CYS A 161 0.84 0.66 0.30
CA CYS A 161 -0.61 0.54 0.31
C CYS A 161 -1.26 1.29 -0.85
N ARG A 162 -2.44 0.82 -1.25
CA ARG A 162 -3.26 1.41 -2.30
C ARG A 162 -4.67 1.63 -1.78
N LEU A 163 -5.12 2.88 -1.82
CA LEU A 163 -6.48 3.24 -1.44
C LEU A 163 -7.44 3.05 -2.62
N ILE A 164 -8.57 2.38 -2.37
CA ILE A 164 -9.64 2.19 -3.36
C ILE A 164 -10.93 2.79 -2.77
N ALA A 165 -11.14 4.08 -3.04
CA ALA A 165 -12.39 4.76 -2.72
C ALA A 165 -13.43 4.51 -3.82
N TYR A 166 -14.61 4.03 -3.43
CA TYR A 166 -15.71 3.77 -4.35
C TYR A 166 -17.06 4.11 -3.72
N GLN A 167 -18.03 4.37 -4.58
CA GLN A 167 -19.42 4.56 -4.20
C GLN A 167 -20.26 3.69 -5.11
N GLU A 168 -21.01 2.77 -4.50
CA GLU A 168 -21.97 1.94 -5.24
C GLU A 168 -23.08 2.85 -5.76
N PRO A 169 -23.37 2.82 -7.08
CA PRO A 169 -24.46 3.61 -7.62
C PRO A 169 -25.79 3.19 -7.00
N ALA A 170 -26.70 4.15 -6.82
CA ALA A 170 -28.03 3.87 -6.26
C ALA A 170 -28.93 3.07 -7.21
N ASP A 171 -28.60 3.06 -8.50
CA ASP A 171 -29.25 2.25 -9.50
C ASP A 171 -28.56 0.87 -9.57
N ASP A 172 -29.31 -0.19 -9.88
CA ASP A 172 -28.87 -1.59 -10.11
C ASP A 172 -27.87 -1.75 -11.28
N SER A 173 -27.05 -0.73 -11.55
CA SER A 173 -25.83 -0.86 -12.31
C SER A 173 -24.97 -1.97 -11.71
N SER A 174 -24.39 -2.77 -12.59
CA SER A 174 -23.54 -3.91 -12.25
C SER A 174 -22.18 -3.45 -11.70
N PHE A 175 -22.18 -2.72 -10.58
CA PHE A 175 -20.95 -2.46 -9.85
C PHE A 175 -20.40 -3.78 -9.36
N SER A 176 -19.14 -4.05 -9.69
CA SER A 176 -18.42 -5.22 -9.20
C SER A 176 -17.16 -4.76 -8.52
N LEU A 177 -17.10 -5.02 -7.21
CA LEU A 177 -15.96 -4.68 -6.38
C LEU A 177 -14.70 -5.43 -6.85
N SER A 178 -14.84 -6.70 -7.22
CA SER A 178 -13.72 -7.49 -7.76
C SER A 178 -13.14 -6.87 -9.03
N GLN A 179 -13.97 -6.35 -9.93
CA GLN A 179 -13.53 -5.66 -11.14
C GLN A 179 -12.84 -4.34 -10.84
N GLU A 180 -13.33 -3.58 -9.87
CA GLU A 180 -12.66 -2.35 -9.42
C GLU A 180 -11.28 -2.64 -8.84
N VAL A 181 -11.14 -3.66 -7.99
CA VAL A 181 -9.82 -4.06 -7.47
C VAL A 181 -8.91 -4.56 -8.59
N LEU A 182 -9.41 -5.40 -9.52
CA LEU A 182 -8.65 -5.85 -10.70
C LEU A 182 -8.17 -4.69 -11.57
N ARG A 183 -8.96 -3.63 -11.71
CA ARG A 183 -8.57 -2.42 -12.44
C ARG A 183 -7.36 -1.75 -11.81
N HIS A 184 -7.32 -1.62 -10.48
CA HIS A 184 -6.14 -1.08 -9.77
C HIS A 184 -4.93 -2.01 -9.91
N LEU A 185 -5.12 -3.33 -9.76
CA LEU A 185 -4.04 -4.31 -9.93
C LEU A 185 -3.39 -4.22 -11.31
N ARG A 186 -4.19 -4.18 -12.39
CA ARG A 186 -3.71 -4.07 -13.78
C ARG A 186 -3.02 -2.73 -14.05
N GLN A 187 -3.51 -1.65 -13.46
CA GLN A 187 -2.91 -0.33 -13.60
C GLN A 187 -1.50 -0.29 -12.96
N GLU A 188 -1.33 -0.90 -11.79
CA GLU A 188 -0.02 -1.01 -11.14
C GLU A 188 0.96 -1.86 -11.97
N GLU A 189 0.50 -2.98 -12.53
CA GLU A 189 1.34 -3.83 -13.39
C GLU A 189 1.91 -3.04 -14.57
N LYS A 190 1.08 -2.19 -15.19
CA LYS A 190 1.48 -1.34 -16.31
C LYS A 190 2.51 -0.29 -15.90
N GLU A 191 2.37 0.31 -14.73
CA GLU A 191 3.31 1.30 -14.19
C GLU A 191 4.70 0.67 -13.96
N GLU A 192 4.75 -0.54 -13.41
CA GLU A 192 5.99 -1.27 -13.16
C GLU A 192 6.69 -1.74 -14.44
N VAL A 193 5.95 -2.27 -15.41
CA VAL A 193 6.51 -2.68 -16.72
C VAL A 193 7.13 -1.47 -17.44
N THR A 194 6.48 -0.31 -17.37
CA THR A 194 6.97 0.93 -18.01
C THR A 194 8.28 1.41 -17.36
N VAL A 195 8.39 1.35 -16.03
CA VAL A 195 9.61 1.74 -15.28
C VAL A 195 10.73 0.70 -15.45
N GLY A 196 10.40 -0.59 -15.56
CA GLY A 196 11.34 -1.67 -15.86
C GLY A 196 11.93 -1.56 -17.28
N SER A 197 11.10 -1.24 -18.27
CA SER A 197 11.54 -1.06 -19.66
C SER A 197 12.47 0.14 -19.84
N LEU A 198 12.29 1.22 -19.05
CA LEU A 198 13.21 2.37 -19.05
C LEU A 198 14.59 2.03 -18.47
N LYS A 199 14.67 1.06 -17.55
CA LYS A 199 15.94 0.62 -16.95
C LYS A 199 16.71 -0.38 -17.81
N THR A 200 16.06 -1.05 -18.76
CA THR A 200 16.71 -2.03 -19.65
C THR A 200 17.07 -1.46 -21.03
N SER A 201 16.55 -0.29 -21.41
CA SER A 201 16.84 0.34 -22.70
C SER A 201 17.99 1.34 -22.63
N ALA A 202 19.19 0.88 -22.27
CA ALA A 202 20.43 1.67 -22.41
C ALA A 202 21.66 0.78 -22.68
N VAL A 203 21.58 -0.14 -23.64
CA VAL A 203 22.77 -0.62 -24.37
C VAL A 203 22.38 -1.02 -25.80
N PRO A 204 22.74 -0.25 -26.83
CA PRO A 204 22.85 -0.79 -28.18
C PRO A 204 24.15 -1.60 -28.26
N SER A 205 24.01 -2.92 -28.39
CA SER A 205 25.12 -3.80 -28.72
C SER A 205 25.50 -3.63 -30.19
N THR A 206 26.62 -2.94 -30.46
CA THR A 206 27.41 -3.12 -31.67
C THR A 206 28.79 -3.63 -31.27
N SER A 207 29.02 -4.90 -31.54
CA SER A 207 30.29 -5.59 -31.39
C SER A 207 31.19 -5.36 -32.60
N THR A 208 32.30 -4.62 -32.43
CA THR A 208 33.53 -4.81 -33.23
C THR A 208 34.77 -4.26 -32.49
N MET A 209 35.69 -5.18 -32.15
CA MET A 209 37.16 -5.06 -32.09
C MET A 209 37.85 -3.86 -31.39
N SER A 210 38.60 -4.22 -30.34
CA SER A 210 39.95 -3.76 -29.96
C SER A 210 40.35 -2.30 -30.21
N GLN A 211 40.53 -1.54 -29.13
CA GLN A 211 41.79 -0.86 -28.80
C GLN A 211 41.77 -0.29 -27.38
N GLU A 212 42.85 -0.55 -26.66
CA GLU A 212 43.17 -0.13 -25.29
C GLU A 212 43.30 1.40 -25.20
N PRO A 213 42.75 2.08 -24.18
CA PRO A 213 42.93 3.51 -24.04
C PRO A 213 44.31 3.83 -23.46
N GLU A 214 45.19 4.41 -24.29
CA GLU A 214 46.45 5.01 -23.84
C GLU A 214 46.18 6.16 -22.85
N LEU A 215 46.49 5.92 -21.58
CA LEU A 215 46.53 6.96 -20.56
C LEU A 215 47.82 7.77 -20.72
N LEU A 216 47.72 8.92 -21.40
CA LEU A 216 48.77 9.94 -21.45
C LEU A 216 48.91 10.62 -20.09
N ILE A 217 49.74 10.05 -19.22
CA ILE A 217 50.18 10.66 -17.96
C ILE A 217 51.23 11.72 -18.30
N SER A 218 50.79 12.99 -18.36
CA SER A 218 51.66 14.15 -18.45
C SER A 218 52.39 14.38 -17.12
N GLY A 219 53.73 14.40 -17.16
CA GLY A 219 54.59 15.22 -16.29
C GLY A 219 54.54 14.94 -14.79
N MET A 220 55.34 13.97 -14.33
CA MET A 220 55.72 13.85 -12.92
C MET A 220 56.64 15.00 -12.50
N GLU A 221 56.13 15.96 -11.72
CA GLU A 221 56.98 16.80 -10.86
C GLU A 221 57.02 16.18 -9.45
N LYS A 222 58.21 15.77 -9.02
CA LYS A 222 58.50 15.10 -7.74
C LYS A 222 58.22 16.06 -6.58
N PRO A 223 57.44 15.68 -5.54
CA PRO A 223 57.38 16.44 -4.31
C PRO A 223 58.65 16.23 -3.46
N LEU A 224 59.20 17.33 -2.94
CA LEU A 224 60.35 17.38 -2.03
C LEU A 224 60.00 16.82 -0.64
N PRO A 225 60.95 16.19 0.09
CA PRO A 225 60.70 15.63 1.42
C PRO A 225 60.68 16.71 2.52
N LEU A 226 59.65 16.65 3.37
CA LEU A 226 59.51 17.45 4.59
C LEU A 226 60.41 16.91 5.70
N ARG A 227 61.35 17.74 6.17
CA ARG A 227 62.05 17.52 7.45
C ARG A 227 61.11 17.81 8.61
N THR A 228 61.05 16.90 9.58
CA THR A 228 60.68 17.20 10.96
C THR A 228 61.68 16.51 11.87
N ASP A 229 62.60 17.31 12.41
CA ASP A 229 63.45 16.90 13.52
C ASP A 229 62.63 17.00 14.80
N PHE A 230 62.54 15.90 15.55
CA PHE A 230 62.09 15.89 16.94
C PHE A 230 63.32 15.94 17.85
N SER A 231 63.40 16.93 18.73
CA SER A 231 64.09 16.90 20.02
C SER A 231 63.46 17.94 20.95
#